data_AF-A0A8J7WUM8-F1
#
_entry.id   AF-A0A8J7WUM8-F1
#
_cell.length_a   1.000
_cell.length_b   1.000
_cell.length_c   1.000
_cell.angle_alpha   90.00
_cell.angle_beta   90.00
_cell.angle_gamma   90.00
#
_symmetry.space_group_name_H-M   'P 1'
#
loop_
_entity.id
_entity.type
_entity.pdbx_description
1 polymer ?
#
loop_
_entity_poly.entity_id
_entity_poly.type
_entity_poly.pdbx_seq_one_letter_code
_entity_poly.pdbx_strand_id
1 'polypeptide(L)'
;GKVQTGLGDLYLTVNEVEGKPFEVFATIGRSGRSITAKAEAIGRLVSLALRSGVHVRDVVKQLKGIGGEHPVFQKKGLLLSIPDAVAWVLENRYLKDAKPAGDSHSLVKPGCPECGQELMFQEGCFICQACGYTKCG
;
A
#
# COMPACT_ATOMS: atom_id res chain seq x y z
N GLY A 1 -1.92 0.45 -18.10
CA GLY A 1 -2.13 -0.97 -17.76
C GLY A 1 -3.59 -1.21 -17.47
N LYS A 2 -4.09 -2.40 -17.80
CA LYS A 2 -5.45 -2.84 -17.46
C LYS A 2 -5.42 -3.66 -16.17
N VAL A 3 -6.33 -3.35 -15.23
CA VAL A 3 -6.51 -4.06 -13.96
C VAL A 3 -7.97 -4.46 -13.83
N GLN A 4 -8.23 -5.74 -13.60
CA GLN A 4 -9.58 -6.23 -13.34
C GLN A 4 -9.96 -5.89 -11.89
N THR A 5 -11.10 -5.24 -11.68
CA THR A 5 -11.66 -4.92 -10.36
C THR A 5 -13.05 -5.53 -10.23
N GLY A 6 -13.62 -5.58 -9.02
CA GLY A 6 -14.99 -6.06 -8.82
C GLY A 6 -16.07 -5.16 -9.40
N LEU A 7 -15.72 -3.92 -9.78
CA LEU A 7 -16.63 -2.96 -10.40
C LEU A 7 -16.47 -2.89 -11.92
N GLY A 8 -15.45 -3.53 -12.50
CA GLY A 8 -15.16 -3.47 -13.93
C GLY A 8 -13.67 -3.42 -14.25
N ASP A 9 -13.37 -3.25 -15.53
CA ASP A 9 -11.99 -3.11 -16.02
C ASP A 9 -11.51 -1.68 -15.77
N LEU A 10 -10.51 -1.54 -14.89
CA LEU A 10 -9.82 -0.27 -14.64
C LEU A 10 -8.64 -0.13 -15.60
N TYR A 11 -8.64 0.95 -16.36
CA TYR A 11 -7.57 1.36 -17.26
C TYR A 11 -6.78 2.47 -16.59
N LEU A 12 -5.50 2.21 -16.35
CA LEU A 12 -4.63 3.06 -15.56
C LEU A 12 -3.41 3.46 -16.38
N THR A 13 -3.32 4.72 -16.77
CA THR A 13 -2.19 5.27 -17.52
C THR A 13 -1.31 6.04 -16.56
N VAL A 14 0.00 5.75 -16.54
CA VAL A 14 0.97 6.48 -15.72
C VAL A 14 1.99 7.11 -16.65
N ASN A 15 2.07 8.43 -16.65
CA ASN A 15 3.06 9.21 -17.37
C ASN A 15 4.24 9.50 -16.44
N GLU A 16 5.43 9.60 -17.03
CA GLU A 16 6.68 9.75 -16.31
C GLU A 16 7.43 11.00 -16.76
N VAL A 17 8.17 11.60 -15.83
CA VAL A 17 9.18 12.63 -16.09
C VAL A 17 10.47 12.12 -15.45
N GLU A 18 11.55 12.03 -16.22
CA GLU A 18 12.85 11.51 -15.74
C GLU A 18 12.76 10.11 -15.10
N GLY A 19 11.91 9.24 -15.65
CA GLY A 19 11.70 7.87 -15.14
C GLY A 19 10.93 7.78 -13.82
N LYS A 20 10.41 8.91 -13.32
CA LYS A 20 9.57 8.98 -12.12
C LYS A 20 8.11 9.24 -12.50
N PRO A 21 7.13 8.64 -11.81
CA PRO A 21 5.73 8.88 -12.10
C PRO A 21 5.35 10.34 -11.81
N PHE A 22 4.69 10.97 -12.77
CA PHE A 22 4.30 12.37 -12.72
C PHE A 22 2.79 12.58 -12.85
N GLU A 23 2.10 11.73 -13.61
CA GLU A 23 0.66 11.86 -13.83
C GLU A 23 0.00 10.49 -13.96
N VAL A 24 -1.22 10.37 -13.44
CA VAL A 24 -2.00 9.14 -13.40
C VAL A 24 -3.42 9.41 -13.90
N PHE A 25 -3.83 8.70 -14.94
CA PHE A 25 -5.20 8.69 -15.42
C PHE A 25 -5.84 7.34 -15.10
N ALA A 26 -7.03 7.38 -14.50
CA ALA A 26 -7.78 6.19 -14.13
C ALA A 26 -9.19 6.29 -14.72
N THR A 27 -9.52 5.34 -15.59
CA THR A 27 -10.83 5.22 -16.23
C THR A 27 -11.34 3.82 -16.04
N ILE A 28 -12.61 3.67 -15.67
CA ILE A 28 -13.22 2.36 -15.46
C ILE A 28 -14.38 2.14 -16.43
N GLY A 29 -14.35 1.00 -17.12
CA GLY A 29 -15.35 0.61 -18.11
C GLY A 29 -16.50 -0.18 -17.49
N ARG A 30 -17.72 0.07 -17.96
CA ARG A 30 -18.95 -0.69 -17.63
C ARG A 30 -19.37 -0.63 -16.15
N SER A 31 -19.00 0.41 -15.41
CA SER A 31 -19.27 0.55 -13.96
C SER A 31 -20.28 1.64 -13.58
N GLY A 32 -20.86 2.33 -14.56
CA GLY A 32 -21.78 3.45 -14.35
C GLY A 32 -21.08 4.77 -14.00
N ARG A 33 -21.80 5.90 -14.18
CA ARG A 33 -21.22 7.26 -14.13
C ARG A 33 -20.57 7.61 -12.79
N SER A 34 -21.17 7.20 -11.66
CA SER A 34 -20.65 7.53 -10.33
C SER A 34 -19.30 6.88 -10.06
N ILE A 35 -19.15 5.60 -10.42
CA ILE A 35 -17.89 4.88 -10.25
C ILE A 35 -16.81 5.44 -11.18
N THR A 36 -17.16 5.76 -12.43
CA THR A 36 -16.26 6.43 -13.36
C THR A 36 -15.79 7.79 -12.84
N ALA A 37 -16.70 8.62 -12.31
CA ALA A 37 -16.34 9.91 -11.74
C ALA A 37 -15.40 9.77 -10.53
N LYS A 38 -15.65 8.79 -9.64
CA LYS A 38 -14.76 8.50 -8.50
C LYS A 38 -13.38 8.04 -8.97
N ALA A 39 -13.29 7.16 -9.97
CA ALA A 39 -12.02 6.72 -10.53
C ALA A 39 -11.23 7.88 -11.12
N GLU A 40 -11.89 8.75 -11.89
CA GLU A 40 -11.28 9.96 -12.46
C GLU A 40 -10.80 10.92 -11.36
N ALA A 41 -11.62 11.14 -10.33
CA ALA A 41 -11.25 11.99 -9.20
C ALA A 41 -9.99 11.47 -8.49
N ILE A 42 -9.90 10.15 -8.25
CA ILE A 42 -8.71 9.53 -7.67
C ILE A 42 -7.49 9.77 -8.58
N GLY A 43 -7.60 9.52 -9.89
CA GLY A 43 -6.50 9.76 -10.83
C GLY A 43 -6.01 11.22 -10.82
N ARG A 44 -6.95 12.18 -10.82
CA ARG A 44 -6.64 13.62 -10.76
C ARG A 44 -5.94 14.01 -9.46
N LEU A 45 -6.40 13.49 -8.33
CA LEU A 45 -5.79 13.77 -7.02
C LEU A 45 -4.40 13.15 -6.89
N VAL A 46 -4.23 11.90 -7.35
CA VAL A 46 -2.91 11.25 -7.39
C VAL A 46 -1.95 12.01 -8.30
N SER A 47 -2.42 12.45 -9.47
CA SER A 47 -1.64 13.30 -10.37
C SER A 47 -1.21 14.60 -9.71
N LEU A 48 -2.14 15.28 -9.02
CA LEU A 48 -1.82 16.50 -8.28
C LEU A 48 -0.76 16.26 -7.21
N ALA A 49 -0.88 15.18 -6.44
CA ALA A 49 0.09 14.82 -5.41
C ALA A 49 1.49 14.59 -5.99
N LEU A 50 1.60 13.79 -7.06
CA LEU A 50 2.88 13.51 -7.72
C LEU A 50 3.52 14.78 -8.31
N ARG A 51 2.73 15.63 -8.98
CA ARG A 51 3.22 16.93 -9.49
C ARG A 51 3.65 17.89 -8.39
N SER A 52 3.11 17.74 -7.18
CA SER A 52 3.48 18.53 -6.01
C SER A 52 4.71 17.99 -5.28
N GLY A 53 5.38 16.98 -5.83
CA GLY A 53 6.59 16.40 -5.26
C GLY A 53 6.36 15.33 -4.19
N VAL A 54 5.12 14.88 -3.99
CA VAL A 54 4.83 13.76 -3.08
C VAL A 54 5.46 12.49 -3.65
N HIS A 55 6.26 11.78 -2.84
CA HIS A 55 6.90 10.56 -3.29
C HIS A 55 5.85 9.47 -3.59
N VAL A 56 6.07 8.70 -4.67
CA VAL A 56 5.17 7.60 -5.06
C VAL A 56 4.94 6.60 -3.93
N ARG A 57 5.94 6.39 -3.06
CA ARG A 57 5.82 5.56 -1.87
C ARG A 57 4.73 6.06 -0.91
N ASP A 58 4.65 7.37 -0.69
CA ASP A 58 3.66 7.95 0.23
C ASP A 58 2.26 7.85 -0.35
N VAL A 59 2.11 8.06 -1.67
CA VAL A 59 0.84 7.83 -2.38
C VAL A 59 0.39 6.37 -2.24
N VAL A 60 1.30 5.42 -2.47
CA VAL A 60 1.01 3.99 -2.29
C VAL A 60 0.59 3.70 -0.85
N LYS A 61 1.28 4.25 0.15
CA LYS A 61 0.95 4.06 1.56
C LYS A 61 -0.45 4.57 1.92
N GLN A 62 -0.91 5.65 1.31
CA GLN A 62 -2.27 6.16 1.53
C GLN A 62 -3.35 5.32 0.87
N LEU A 63 -3.08 4.74 -0.31
CA LEU A 63 -4.10 4.07 -1.13
C LEU A 63 -4.16 2.55 -0.92
N LYS A 64 -3.03 1.93 -0.60
CA LYS A 64 -2.91 0.47 -0.42
C LYS A 64 -3.76 0.03 0.76
N GLY A 65 -4.57 -1.02 0.56
CA GLY A 65 -5.43 -1.56 1.60
C GLY A 65 -6.79 -0.88 1.72
N ILE A 66 -7.07 0.20 0.97
CA ILE A 66 -8.42 0.80 0.98
C ILE A 66 -9.42 -0.22 0.44
N GLY A 67 -10.35 -0.65 1.30
CA GLY A 67 -11.35 -1.65 1.00
C GLY A 67 -12.55 -1.13 0.23
N GLY A 68 -13.25 -2.03 -0.45
CA GLY A 68 -14.56 -1.79 -1.05
C GLY A 68 -15.44 -3.04 -0.98
N GLU A 69 -16.70 -2.90 -1.40
CA GLU A 69 -17.71 -3.96 -1.35
C GLU A 69 -17.44 -5.14 -2.30
N HIS A 70 -16.56 -4.95 -3.30
CA HIS A 70 -16.34 -5.90 -4.39
C HIS A 70 -14.85 -6.24 -4.57
N PRO A 71 -14.20 -6.94 -3.62
CA PRO A 71 -12.82 -7.37 -3.76
C PRO A 71 -12.69 -8.47 -4.81
N VAL A 72 -11.57 -8.51 -5.52
CA VAL A 72 -11.29 -9.52 -6.56
C VAL A 72 -9.90 -10.11 -6.42
N PHE A 73 -9.79 -11.43 -6.60
CA PHE A 73 -8.49 -12.09 -6.61
C PHE A 73 -7.75 -11.80 -7.92
N GLN A 74 -6.52 -11.30 -7.78
CA GLN A 74 -5.55 -11.15 -8.84
C GLN A 74 -4.44 -12.18 -8.70
N LYS A 75 -3.65 -12.40 -9.76
CA LYS A 75 -2.51 -13.35 -9.74
C LYS A 75 -1.53 -13.14 -8.59
N LYS A 76 -1.45 -11.92 -8.04
CA LYS A 76 -0.50 -11.51 -6.98
C LYS A 76 -1.18 -11.19 -5.64
N GLY A 77 -2.42 -11.61 -5.43
CA GLY A 77 -3.13 -11.40 -4.17
C GLY A 77 -4.53 -10.80 -4.36
N LEU A 78 -5.14 -10.43 -3.24
CA LEU A 78 -6.48 -9.84 -3.22
C LEU A 78 -6.41 -8.35 -3.55
N LEU A 79 -7.16 -7.92 -4.55
CA LEU A 79 -7.33 -6.52 -4.91
C LEU A 79 -8.65 -6.02 -4.32
N LEU A 80 -8.58 -5.01 -3.47
CA LEU A 80 -9.71 -4.65 -2.60
C LEU A 80 -10.67 -3.62 -3.21
N SER A 81 -10.15 -2.71 -4.03
CA SER A 81 -10.93 -1.60 -4.61
C SER A 81 -10.17 -0.88 -5.73
N ILE A 82 -10.78 0.17 -6.30
CA ILE A 82 -10.16 1.07 -7.29
C ILE A 82 -8.92 1.80 -6.73
N PRO A 83 -8.96 2.48 -5.57
CA PRO A 83 -7.74 3.12 -5.02
C PRO A 83 -6.65 2.09 -4.71
N ASP A 84 -7.00 0.93 -4.18
CA ASP A 84 -6.02 -0.15 -3.95
C ASP A 84 -5.41 -0.66 -5.27
N ALA A 85 -6.18 -0.66 -6.36
CA ALA A 85 -5.66 -0.98 -7.70
C ALA A 85 -4.64 0.06 -8.20
N VAL A 86 -4.86 1.34 -7.92
CA VAL A 86 -3.88 2.41 -8.21
C VAL A 86 -2.59 2.16 -7.43
N ALA A 87 -2.70 1.89 -6.12
CA ALA A 87 -1.55 1.56 -5.28
C ALA A 87 -0.78 0.35 -5.81
N TRP A 88 -1.49 -0.73 -6.15
CA TRP A 88 -0.90 -1.96 -6.67
C TRP A 88 -0.12 -1.72 -7.97
N VAL A 89 -0.65 -0.90 -8.89
CA VAL A 89 0.06 -0.56 -10.14
C VAL A 89 1.32 0.25 -9.86
N LEU A 90 1.21 1.29 -9.02
CA LEU A 90 2.34 2.16 -8.69
C LEU A 90 3.44 1.39 -7.94
N GLU A 91 3.08 0.60 -6.94
CA GLU A 91 4.00 -0.24 -6.18
C GLU A 91 4.73 -1.22 -7.09
N ASN A 92 3.99 -1.95 -7.93
CA ASN A 92 4.59 -2.92 -8.84
C ASN A 92 5.45 -2.30 -9.93
N ARG A 93 5.30 -1.03 -10.27
CA ARG A 93 6.08 -0.41 -11.33
C ARG A 93 7.29 0.36 -10.80
N TYR A 94 7.16 0.99 -9.63
CA TYR A 94 8.15 1.96 -9.15
C TYR A 94 8.82 1.57 -7.83
N LEU A 95 8.31 0.56 -7.12
CA LEU A 95 8.83 0.19 -5.80
C LEU A 95 9.41 -1.24 -5.73
N LYS A 96 9.51 -1.96 -6.86
CA LYS A 96 10.03 -3.34 -6.89
C LYS A 96 11.51 -3.47 -6.52
N ASP A 97 12.31 -2.44 -6.76
CA ASP A 97 13.74 -2.41 -6.43
C ASP A 97 14.04 -1.66 -5.13
N ALA A 98 13.01 -1.06 -4.52
CA ALA A 98 13.12 -0.54 -3.18
C ALA A 98 13.07 -1.74 -2.23
N LYS A 99 14.23 -2.19 -1.73
CA LYS A 99 14.28 -2.92 -0.46
C LYS A 99 13.34 -2.18 0.50
N PRO A 100 12.37 -2.87 1.12
CA PRO A 100 11.38 -2.19 1.93
C PRO A 100 12.11 -1.48 3.06
N ALA A 101 12.23 -0.16 2.94
CA ALA A 101 12.70 0.66 4.03
C ALA A 101 11.53 0.75 5.03
N GLY A 102 11.34 -0.29 5.83
CA GLY A 102 10.51 -0.33 7.04
C GLY A 102 9.05 0.10 6.88
N ASP A 103 8.14 -0.86 6.76
CA ASP A 103 6.87 -0.79 7.49
C ASP A 103 6.65 -2.17 8.11
N SER A 104 6.62 -2.17 9.43
CA SER A 104 6.75 -3.31 10.33
C SER A 104 5.42 -4.03 10.47
N HIS A 105 5.25 -5.16 9.78
CA HIS A 105 4.36 -6.22 10.21
C HIS A 105 4.91 -7.56 9.74
N SER A 106 6.08 -7.94 10.27
CA SER A 106 6.46 -9.32 10.63
C SER A 106 7.93 -9.34 11.09
N LEU A 107 8.14 -9.78 12.34
CA LEU A 107 9.42 -10.07 13.01
C LEU A 107 10.29 -8.90 13.49
N VAL A 108 9.71 -7.78 13.94
CA VAL A 108 10.44 -6.92 14.89
C VAL A 108 10.40 -7.61 16.25
N LYS A 109 11.52 -8.19 16.65
CA LYS A 109 11.70 -8.68 18.02
C LYS A 109 11.49 -7.50 18.98
N PRO A 110 10.52 -7.57 19.91
CA PRO A 110 10.15 -6.40 20.71
C PRO A 110 11.32 -6.00 21.61
N GLY A 111 11.57 -4.70 21.73
CA GLY A 111 12.59 -4.15 22.60
C GLY A 111 12.12 -4.06 24.06
N CYS A 112 13.02 -4.30 24.99
CA CYS A 112 12.78 -4.19 26.43
C CYS A 112 12.61 -2.73 26.82
N PRO A 113 11.51 -2.35 27.51
CA PRO A 113 11.27 -0.95 27.89
C PRO A 113 12.27 -0.42 28.93
N GLU A 114 12.96 -1.31 29.66
CA GLU A 114 13.90 -0.90 30.72
C GLU A 114 15.33 -0.69 30.22
N CYS A 115 15.81 -1.50 29.29
CA CYS A 115 17.22 -1.47 28.86
C CYS A 115 17.42 -1.46 27.34
N GLY A 116 16.33 -1.48 26.55
CA GLY A 116 16.37 -1.45 25.09
C GLY A 116 16.83 -2.73 24.42
N GLN A 117 17.24 -3.76 25.18
CA GLN A 117 17.66 -5.06 24.64
C GLN A 117 16.49 -5.86 24.07
N GLU A 118 16.80 -6.84 23.24
CA GLU A 118 15.80 -7.69 22.61
C GLU A 118 15.04 -8.57 23.64
N LEU A 119 13.72 -8.66 23.52
CA LEU A 119 12.87 -9.55 24.33
C LEU A 119 12.70 -10.90 23.64
N MET A 120 12.83 -11.98 24.42
CA MET A 120 12.54 -13.34 23.99
C MET A 120 11.13 -13.74 24.43
N PHE A 121 10.38 -14.43 23.57
CA PHE A 121 9.10 -15.00 23.93
C PHE A 121 9.28 -16.44 24.43
N GLN A 122 8.96 -16.70 25.69
CA GLN A 122 8.98 -18.03 26.31
C GLN A 122 7.74 -18.19 27.18
N GLU A 123 7.08 -19.35 27.08
CA GLU A 123 5.96 -19.74 27.94
C GLU A 123 4.81 -18.71 28.04
N GLY A 124 4.55 -17.95 26.98
CA GLY A 124 3.49 -16.93 26.97
C GLY A 124 3.92 -15.53 27.43
N CYS A 125 5.20 -15.35 27.78
CA CYS A 125 5.74 -14.10 28.27
C CYS A 125 6.91 -13.60 27.43
N PHE A 126 7.00 -12.29 27.26
CA PHE A 126 8.21 -11.62 26.78
C PHE A 126 9.17 -11.42 27.95
N ILE A 127 10.41 -11.91 27.82
CA ILE A 127 11.45 -11.91 28.86
C ILE A 127 12.71 -11.22 28.32
N CYS A 128 13.28 -10.30 29.10
CA CYS A 128 14.57 -9.69 28.84
C CYS A 128 15.68 -10.40 29.63
N GLN A 129 16.61 -11.07 28.95
CA GLN A 129 17.76 -11.72 29.60
C GLN A 129 18.81 -10.74 30.13
N ALA A 130 18.77 -9.47 29.71
CA ALA A 130 19.76 -8.47 30.10
C ALA A 130 19.42 -7.75 31.42
N CYS A 131 18.14 -7.56 31.73
CA CYS A 131 17.71 -6.83 32.93
C CYS A 131 16.64 -7.55 33.77
N GLY A 132 16.04 -8.63 33.27
CA GLY A 132 15.02 -9.39 33.99
C GLY A 132 13.57 -8.94 33.76
N TYR A 133 13.33 -7.87 32.98
CA TYR A 133 11.97 -7.45 32.62
C TYR A 133 11.14 -8.59 32.02
N THR A 134 9.89 -8.73 32.48
CA THR A 134 8.96 -9.75 31.98
C THR A 134 7.56 -9.17 31.75
N LYS A 135 6.92 -9.50 30.62
CA LYS A 135 5.52 -9.15 30.32
C LYS A 135 4.78 -10.32 29.67
N CYS A 136 3.78 -10.84 30.36
CA CYS A 136 2.92 -11.92 29.86
C CYS A 136 1.68 -11.37 29.14
N GLY A 137 1.17 -12.15 28.19
CA GLY A 137 -0.07 -11.88 27.46
C GLY A 137 -1.30 -12.51 28.10
#